data_AF-A0A9R1U2A6-F1
#
_entry.id   AF-A0A9R1U2A6-F1
#
_cell.length_a   1.000
_cell.length_b   1.000
_cell.length_c   1.000
_cell.angle_alpha   90.00
_cell.angle_beta   90.00
_cell.angle_gamma   90.00
#
_symmetry.space_group_name_H-M   'P 1'
#
loop_
_entity.id
_entity.type
_entity.pdbx_description
1 polymer ?
#
loop_
_entity_poly.entity_id
_entity_poly.type
_entity_poly.pdbx_seq_one_letter_code
_entity_poly.pdbx_strand_id
1 'polypeptide(L)'
;MSAPDSEFILIQRTRDEVFTYHHEWKIKNFSGRPEAPGQCIKSSMFSLTRDPDKKWYIRLYPKGTHQDEPNFMSLRVCLKAEDPVEEVPMKVEVSVLTVHQVKKFPITWVHKYLTGRPYGPSKSFHRNWLQSSPDVYLPGDILTLLCQFTVLEPPNSVYDRPKFKQVERRLGQDLEIFLSEGSWFSDISFDFSGEIIPAHRSILAARSSVFAAMFKYSGDVVPIVDIQPDVFKAMLTYIYTDSVPRIKDMAGQLLEVAERFGLDGLKAMCEPIIFEKITFDNCAEVLVTADLVGATQLKTSVIEFITRNLKDVVKTQGYRCLEQMHAALLTEIILEMEPKTKKPKQET
;
A
#
# COMPACT_ATOMS: atom_id res chain seq x y z
N MET A 1 -24.42 -23.43 -31.23
CA MET A 1 -23.97 -23.42 -29.82
C MET A 1 -22.54 -22.90 -29.82
N SER A 2 -22.34 -21.62 -29.50
CA SER A 2 -21.01 -20.99 -29.41
C SER A 2 -20.68 -20.76 -27.93
N ALA A 3 -19.50 -21.21 -27.51
CA ALA A 3 -18.99 -21.04 -26.15
C ALA A 3 -18.89 -19.55 -25.74
N PRO A 4 -18.99 -19.20 -24.44
CA PRO A 4 -18.72 -17.85 -23.98
C PRO A 4 -17.20 -17.59 -23.98
N ASP A 5 -16.83 -16.40 -24.46
CA ASP A 5 -15.49 -15.84 -24.41
C ASP A 5 -14.94 -15.86 -22.97
N SER A 6 -13.72 -16.37 -22.81
CA SER A 6 -13.00 -16.46 -21.55
C SER A 6 -12.62 -15.06 -21.03
N GLU A 7 -13.24 -14.66 -19.92
CA GLU A 7 -13.00 -13.40 -19.21
C GLU A 7 -11.80 -13.58 -18.25
N PHE A 8 -10.66 -12.95 -18.55
CA PHE A 8 -9.50 -12.96 -17.65
C PHE A 8 -9.69 -11.92 -16.54
N ILE A 9 -9.93 -12.38 -15.31
CA ILE A 9 -10.00 -11.52 -14.12
C ILE A 9 -8.63 -11.49 -13.45
N LEU A 10 -7.89 -10.39 -13.58
CA LEU A 10 -6.66 -10.15 -12.83
C LEU A 10 -7.00 -9.45 -11.50
N ILE A 11 -6.81 -10.14 -10.38
CA ILE A 11 -6.96 -9.59 -9.03
C ILE A 11 -5.60 -9.08 -8.56
N GLN A 12 -5.43 -7.76 -8.43
CA GLN A 12 -4.28 -7.16 -7.76
C GLN A 12 -4.67 -6.72 -6.35
N ARG A 13 -3.84 -7.05 -5.35
CA ARG A 13 -4.07 -6.76 -3.93
C ARG A 13 -3.16 -5.61 -3.51
N THR A 14 -3.71 -4.50 -3.06
CA THR A 14 -2.96 -3.40 -2.42
C THR A 14 -3.17 -3.40 -0.91
N ARG A 15 -2.31 -2.68 -0.17
CA ARG A 15 -2.26 -2.65 1.32
C ARG A 15 -3.50 -2.05 1.99
N ASP A 16 -4.32 -1.32 1.25
CA ASP A 16 -5.70 -0.96 1.60
C ASP A 16 -6.63 -1.93 0.86
N GLU A 17 -7.66 -2.49 1.50
CA GLU A 17 -8.57 -3.54 0.97
C GLU A 17 -9.44 -3.10 -0.23
N VAL A 18 -8.81 -2.56 -1.27
CA VAL A 18 -9.43 -2.03 -2.47
C VAL A 18 -9.39 -3.10 -3.55
N PHE A 19 -10.55 -3.63 -3.93
CA PHE A 19 -10.65 -4.59 -5.04
C PHE A 19 -10.79 -3.86 -6.37
N THR A 20 -9.80 -4.03 -7.24
CA THR A 20 -9.84 -3.53 -8.62
C THR A 20 -10.15 -4.67 -9.60
N TYR A 21 -11.14 -4.44 -10.47
CA TYR A 21 -11.61 -5.38 -11.48
C TYR A 21 -11.43 -4.77 -12.87
N HIS A 22 -11.00 -5.60 -13.82
CA HIS A 22 -10.84 -5.20 -15.21
C HIS A 22 -11.83 -5.96 -16.08
N HIS A 23 -12.54 -5.24 -16.95
CA HIS A 23 -13.49 -5.79 -17.90
C HIS A 23 -13.19 -5.20 -19.28
N GLU A 24 -12.90 -6.08 -20.24
CA GLU A 24 -12.74 -5.73 -21.64
C GLU A 24 -14.05 -5.99 -22.38
N TRP A 25 -14.62 -4.95 -22.99
CA TRP A 25 -15.86 -5.06 -23.74
C TRP A 25 -15.63 -4.77 -25.22
N LYS A 26 -15.71 -5.83 -26.04
CA LYS A 26 -15.61 -5.78 -27.51
C LYS A 26 -16.99 -5.71 -28.16
N ILE A 27 -17.26 -4.63 -28.87
CA ILE A 27 -18.52 -4.39 -29.56
C ILE A 27 -18.28 -4.52 -31.06
N LYS A 28 -18.62 -5.69 -31.62
CA LYS A 28 -18.48 -5.99 -33.04
C LYS A 28 -19.48 -5.21 -33.90
N ASN A 29 -19.11 -5.01 -35.17
CA ASN A 29 -19.90 -4.31 -36.18
C ASN A 29 -20.36 -2.93 -35.68
N PHE A 30 -19.46 -2.17 -35.06
CA PHE A 30 -19.82 -0.96 -34.34
C PHE A 30 -20.33 0.15 -35.27
N SER A 31 -19.72 0.29 -36.44
CA SER A 31 -20.07 1.31 -37.43
C SER A 31 -21.52 1.22 -37.92
N GLY A 32 -22.02 -0.02 -38.08
CA GLY A 32 -23.36 -0.33 -38.60
C GLY A 32 -24.47 -0.43 -37.56
N ARG A 33 -24.23 0.00 -36.32
CA ARG A 33 -25.17 -0.16 -35.19
C ARG A 33 -26.49 0.62 -35.40
N PRO A 34 -27.67 -0.04 -35.33
CA PRO A 34 -28.96 0.58 -35.66
C PRO A 34 -29.48 1.52 -34.57
N GLU A 35 -28.91 1.48 -33.37
CA GLU A 35 -29.39 2.20 -32.19
C GLU A 35 -29.59 3.70 -32.48
N ALA A 36 -30.80 4.19 -32.26
CA ALA A 36 -31.14 5.61 -32.32
C ALA A 36 -30.67 6.35 -31.04
N PRO A 37 -30.64 7.71 -31.02
CA PRO A 37 -30.41 8.45 -29.78
C PRO A 37 -31.33 7.96 -28.65
N GLY A 38 -30.77 7.68 -27.48
CA GLY A 38 -31.48 7.09 -26.34
C GLY A 38 -31.58 5.56 -26.32
N GLN A 39 -31.24 4.86 -27.42
CA GLN A 39 -31.10 3.40 -27.42
C GLN A 39 -29.68 2.98 -27.06
N CYS A 40 -29.52 1.79 -26.46
CA CYS A 40 -28.23 1.33 -25.96
C CYS A 40 -27.93 -0.13 -26.29
N ILE A 41 -26.64 -0.40 -26.39
CA ILE A 41 -26.04 -1.73 -26.41
C ILE A 41 -25.72 -2.09 -24.94
N LYS A 42 -25.99 -3.33 -24.54
CA LYS A 42 -25.68 -3.84 -23.20
C LYS A 42 -24.51 -4.82 -23.26
N SER A 43 -23.61 -4.75 -22.28
CA SER A 43 -22.59 -5.79 -22.07
C SER A 43 -23.23 -7.07 -21.50
N SER A 44 -22.44 -8.15 -21.47
CA SER A 44 -22.72 -9.28 -20.56
C SER A 44 -22.74 -8.79 -19.11
N MET A 45 -23.45 -9.54 -18.27
CA MET A 45 -23.41 -9.31 -16.83
C MET A 45 -22.14 -9.90 -16.24
N PHE A 46 -21.51 -9.17 -15.33
CA PHE A 46 -20.30 -9.56 -14.60
C PHE A 46 -20.46 -9.27 -13.10
N SER A 47 -19.57 -9.83 -12.28
CA SER A 47 -19.56 -9.63 -10.83
C SER A 47 -18.32 -8.83 -10.41
N LEU A 48 -18.53 -7.72 -9.70
CA LEU A 48 -17.48 -6.87 -9.12
C LEU A 48 -17.33 -7.06 -7.61
N THR A 49 -18.13 -7.93 -7.02
CA THR A 49 -18.17 -8.20 -5.58
C THR A 49 -18.19 -9.71 -5.37
N ARG A 50 -17.78 -10.16 -4.17
CA ARG A 50 -17.92 -11.58 -3.78
C ARG A 50 -19.38 -12.02 -3.60
N ASP A 51 -20.27 -11.04 -3.53
CA ASP A 51 -21.72 -11.25 -3.48
C ASP A 51 -22.25 -11.69 -4.85
N PRO A 52 -22.73 -12.94 -4.98
CA PRO A 52 -23.22 -13.48 -6.25
C PRO A 52 -24.52 -12.82 -6.72
N ASP A 53 -25.27 -12.19 -5.82
CA ASP A 53 -26.59 -11.61 -6.09
C ASP A 53 -26.48 -10.19 -6.69
N LYS A 54 -25.28 -9.60 -6.64
CA LYS A 54 -24.96 -8.32 -7.26
C LYS A 54 -24.33 -8.53 -8.63
N LYS A 55 -25.12 -8.29 -9.68
CA LYS A 55 -24.69 -8.35 -11.08
C LYS A 55 -24.59 -6.95 -11.67
N TRP A 56 -23.50 -6.74 -12.40
CA TRP A 56 -23.16 -5.47 -13.03
C TRP A 56 -23.17 -5.62 -14.53
N TYR A 57 -23.54 -4.56 -15.24
CA TYR A 57 -23.41 -4.51 -16.69
C TYR A 57 -23.31 -3.06 -17.15
N ILE A 58 -22.80 -2.87 -18.36
CA ILE A 58 -22.58 -1.56 -18.97
C ILE A 58 -23.62 -1.36 -20.07
N ARG A 59 -24.10 -0.13 -20.20
CA ARG A 59 -24.87 0.36 -21.34
C ARG A 59 -24.05 1.39 -22.08
N LEU A 60 -23.82 1.17 -23.37
CA LEU A 60 -23.28 2.17 -24.28
C LEU A 60 -24.40 2.70 -25.16
N TYR A 61 -24.55 4.02 -25.23
CA TYR A 61 -25.46 4.74 -26.09
C TYR A 61 -24.65 5.32 -27.26
N PRO A 62 -24.58 4.66 -28.44
CA PRO A 62 -23.66 5.04 -29.51
C PRO A 62 -23.94 6.41 -30.13
N LYS A 63 -25.17 6.92 -29.98
CA LYS A 63 -25.60 8.25 -30.43
C LYS A 63 -26.02 9.15 -29.26
N GLY A 64 -25.54 8.84 -28.06
CA GLY A 64 -25.87 9.56 -26.84
C GLY A 64 -27.27 9.23 -26.32
N THR A 65 -27.61 9.82 -25.18
CA THR A 65 -28.96 9.80 -24.60
C THR A 65 -29.81 10.94 -25.18
N HIS A 66 -31.12 10.95 -24.93
CA HIS A 66 -32.01 12.03 -25.38
C HIS A 66 -31.64 13.43 -24.80
N GLN A 67 -30.84 13.47 -23.75
CA GLN A 67 -30.38 14.70 -23.09
C GLN A 67 -28.98 15.14 -23.53
N ASP A 68 -28.29 14.31 -24.31
CA ASP A 68 -26.93 14.60 -24.75
C ASP A 68 -26.92 15.45 -26.02
N GLU A 69 -25.83 16.20 -26.19
CA GLU A 69 -25.56 16.90 -27.44
C GLU A 69 -25.35 15.92 -28.60
N PRO A 70 -25.68 16.34 -29.84
CA PRO A 70 -25.28 15.60 -31.02
C PRO A 70 -23.77 15.29 -30.99
N ASN A 71 -23.40 14.11 -31.50
CA ASN A 71 -22.01 13.64 -31.65
C ASN A 71 -21.31 13.12 -30.40
N PHE A 72 -22.00 12.86 -29.29
CA PHE A 72 -21.40 12.13 -28.17
C PHE A 72 -21.92 10.69 -28.05
N MET A 73 -21.07 9.84 -27.51
CA MET A 73 -21.44 8.54 -26.94
C MET A 73 -21.52 8.67 -25.42
N SER A 74 -22.49 8.00 -24.83
CA SER A 74 -22.68 7.99 -23.38
C SER A 74 -22.61 6.58 -22.84
N LEU A 75 -21.91 6.40 -21.74
CA LEU A 75 -21.76 5.14 -21.04
C LEU A 75 -22.46 5.22 -19.69
N ARG A 76 -23.14 4.15 -19.32
CA ARG A 76 -23.79 3.99 -18.00
C ARG A 76 -23.43 2.63 -17.44
N VAL A 77 -23.02 2.60 -16.19
CA VAL A 77 -22.85 1.37 -15.41
C VAL A 77 -24.15 1.11 -14.65
N CYS A 78 -24.59 -0.14 -14.63
CA CYS A 78 -25.85 -0.56 -14.04
C CYS A 78 -25.60 -1.65 -13.01
N LEU A 79 -26.29 -1.53 -11.87
CA LEU A 79 -26.39 -2.58 -10.85
C LEU A 79 -27.75 -3.27 -10.96
N LYS A 80 -27.75 -4.60 -10.99
CA LYS A 80 -28.92 -5.47 -10.86
C LYS A 80 -28.72 -6.38 -9.64
N ALA A 81 -29.69 -6.36 -8.74
CA ALA A 81 -29.77 -7.22 -7.56
C ALA A 81 -31.25 -7.51 -7.27
N GLU A 82 -31.53 -8.59 -6.55
CA GLU A 82 -32.90 -9.03 -6.24
C GLU A 82 -33.57 -8.16 -5.18
N ASP A 83 -32.82 -7.74 -4.16
CA ASP A 83 -33.29 -6.84 -3.10
C ASP A 83 -32.77 -5.40 -3.28
N PRO A 84 -33.43 -4.39 -2.69
CA PRO A 84 -32.90 -3.03 -2.61
C PRO A 84 -31.58 -3.06 -1.83
N VAL A 85 -30.47 -3.03 -2.56
CA VAL A 85 -29.12 -3.00 -2.00
C VAL A 85 -28.80 -1.60 -1.48
N GLU A 86 -28.00 -1.55 -0.42
CA GLU A 86 -27.25 -0.35 -0.06
C GLU A 86 -26.43 0.20 -1.23
N GLU A 87 -26.24 1.52 -1.21
CA GLU A 87 -25.40 2.23 -2.18
C GLU A 87 -24.00 1.61 -2.25
N VAL A 88 -23.55 1.21 -3.46
CA VAL A 88 -22.17 0.72 -3.66
C VAL A 88 -21.31 1.85 -4.21
N PRO A 89 -20.43 2.47 -3.40
CA PRO A 89 -19.51 3.49 -3.91
C PRO A 89 -18.42 2.82 -4.76
N MET A 90 -18.17 3.38 -5.93
CA MET A 90 -17.25 2.81 -6.89
C MET A 90 -16.58 3.90 -7.70
N LYS A 91 -15.26 3.78 -7.87
CA LYS A 91 -14.49 4.50 -8.89
C LYS A 91 -14.49 3.66 -10.16
N VAL A 92 -14.82 4.29 -11.29
CA VAL A 92 -14.83 3.66 -12.61
C VAL A 92 -13.90 4.45 -13.52
N GLU A 93 -13.06 3.74 -14.27
CA GLU A 93 -12.24 4.28 -15.33
C GLU A 93 -12.52 3.52 -16.63
N VAL A 94 -12.73 4.24 -17.73
CA VAL A 94 -12.97 3.63 -19.04
C VAL A 94 -12.06 4.28 -20.07
N SER A 95 -11.47 3.47 -20.95
CA SER A 95 -10.67 3.93 -22.08
C SER A 95 -11.00 3.14 -23.35
N VAL A 96 -10.71 3.74 -24.50
CA VAL A 96 -10.82 3.08 -25.81
C VAL A 96 -9.47 2.44 -26.14
N LEU A 97 -9.48 1.17 -26.52
CA LEU A 97 -8.28 0.46 -26.98
C LEU A 97 -8.12 0.64 -28.50
N THR A 98 -6.94 1.11 -28.92
CA THR A 98 -6.59 1.27 -30.33
C THR A 98 -6.01 -0.02 -30.93
N VAL A 99 -5.91 -0.07 -32.25
CA VAL A 99 -5.22 -1.16 -32.99
C VAL A 99 -3.79 -1.39 -32.51
N HIS A 100 -3.10 -0.36 -32.02
CA HIS A 100 -1.73 -0.44 -31.49
C HIS A 100 -1.67 -0.84 -30.00
N GLN A 101 -2.77 -1.33 -29.42
CA GLN A 101 -2.87 -1.68 -27.99
C GLN A 101 -2.64 -0.49 -27.03
N VAL A 102 -2.84 0.74 -27.52
CA VAL A 102 -2.73 1.97 -26.70
C VAL A 102 -4.11 2.39 -26.20
N LYS A 103 -4.22 2.65 -24.90
CA LYS A 103 -5.41 3.24 -24.25
C LYS A 103 -5.54 4.72 -24.63
N LYS A 104 -6.70 5.13 -25.14
CA LYS A 104 -7.01 6.52 -25.49
C LYS A 104 -8.30 6.99 -24.84
N PHE A 105 -8.40 8.30 -24.67
CA PHE A 105 -9.56 9.00 -24.11
C PHE A 105 -10.00 8.46 -22.74
N PRO A 106 -9.10 8.36 -21.74
CA PRO A 106 -9.51 7.88 -20.44
C PRO A 106 -10.54 8.83 -19.81
N ILE A 107 -11.62 8.26 -19.31
CA ILE A 107 -12.60 8.94 -18.48
C ILE A 107 -12.69 8.26 -17.14
N THR A 108 -12.77 9.04 -16.07
CA THR A 108 -12.83 8.53 -14.70
C THR A 108 -13.92 9.25 -13.93
N TRP A 109 -14.70 8.50 -13.16
CA TRP A 109 -15.67 9.08 -12.23
C TRP A 109 -15.83 8.21 -11.00
N VAL A 110 -16.40 8.81 -9.95
CA VAL A 110 -16.76 8.13 -8.70
C VAL A 110 -18.25 8.31 -8.49
N HIS A 111 -18.97 7.23 -8.19
CA HIS A 111 -20.40 7.29 -7.93
C HIS A 111 -20.86 6.20 -6.97
N LYS A 112 -22.04 6.42 -6.37
CA LYS A 112 -22.74 5.48 -5.53
C LYS A 112 -23.85 4.80 -6.30
N TYR A 113 -23.69 3.52 -6.59
CA TYR A 113 -24.62 2.78 -7.43
C TYR A 113 -25.73 2.15 -6.62
N LEU A 114 -26.96 2.29 -7.12
CA LEU A 114 -28.17 1.72 -6.57
C LEU A 114 -28.83 0.80 -7.61
N THR A 115 -29.47 -0.27 -7.14
CA THR A 115 -30.20 -1.20 -8.01
C THR A 115 -31.21 -0.45 -8.88
N GLY A 116 -31.16 -0.69 -10.18
CA GLY A 116 -32.11 -0.11 -11.14
C GLY A 116 -31.85 1.36 -11.50
N ARG A 117 -30.79 2.01 -10.98
CA ARG A 117 -30.40 3.39 -11.33
C ARG A 117 -29.08 3.40 -12.11
N PRO A 118 -29.10 3.41 -13.46
CA PRO A 118 -27.90 3.51 -14.27
C PRO A 118 -27.19 4.85 -14.04
N TYR A 119 -25.87 4.82 -13.90
CA TYR A 119 -25.06 6.05 -13.78
C TYR A 119 -23.78 6.00 -14.59
N GLY A 120 -23.42 7.15 -15.15
CA GLY A 120 -22.15 7.42 -15.80
C GLY A 120 -22.15 8.86 -16.34
N PRO A 121 -21.00 9.38 -16.77
CA PRO A 121 -20.90 10.73 -17.30
C PRO A 121 -21.76 10.88 -18.55
N SER A 122 -22.61 11.90 -18.59
CA SER A 122 -23.18 12.38 -19.85
C SER A 122 -22.03 12.81 -20.77
N LYS A 123 -22.14 12.55 -22.08
CA LYS A 123 -21.10 12.88 -23.06
C LYS A 123 -19.74 12.19 -22.79
N SER A 124 -19.77 10.89 -22.50
CA SER A 124 -18.57 10.10 -22.14
C SER A 124 -17.45 10.17 -23.18
N PHE A 125 -17.78 10.10 -24.48
CA PHE A 125 -16.80 10.21 -25.55
C PHE A 125 -17.35 11.01 -26.72
N HIS A 126 -16.62 12.01 -27.19
CA HIS A 126 -16.95 12.68 -28.44
C HIS A 126 -16.79 11.72 -29.63
N ARG A 127 -17.56 11.81 -30.72
CA ARG A 127 -17.51 10.84 -31.83
C ARG A 127 -16.56 11.22 -32.97
N ASN A 128 -16.02 12.44 -32.97
CA ASN A 128 -15.09 12.90 -34.01
C ASN A 128 -13.93 11.93 -34.26
N TRP A 129 -13.34 11.33 -33.23
CA TRP A 129 -12.21 10.42 -33.41
C TRP A 129 -12.58 9.13 -34.15
N LEU A 130 -13.83 8.67 -34.04
CA LEU A 130 -14.35 7.58 -34.87
C LEU A 130 -14.48 7.99 -36.34
N GLN A 131 -14.84 9.25 -36.59
CA GLN A 131 -15.00 9.79 -37.94
C GLN A 131 -13.65 10.09 -38.60
N SER A 132 -12.69 10.59 -37.82
CA SER A 132 -11.38 11.01 -38.31
C SER A 132 -10.41 9.84 -38.52
N SER A 133 -10.50 8.77 -37.73
CA SER A 133 -9.56 7.65 -37.82
C SER A 133 -10.22 6.31 -37.44
N PRO A 134 -11.25 5.86 -38.17
CA PRO A 134 -11.99 4.63 -37.84
C PRO A 134 -11.08 3.40 -37.76
N ASP A 135 -10.11 3.25 -38.66
CA ASP A 135 -9.21 2.08 -38.68
C ASP A 135 -8.34 1.95 -37.42
N VAL A 136 -8.08 3.07 -36.74
CA VAL A 136 -7.27 3.10 -35.51
C VAL A 136 -8.08 2.66 -34.30
N TYR A 137 -9.36 3.04 -34.24
CA TYR A 137 -10.21 2.87 -33.05
C TYR A 137 -11.26 1.75 -33.19
N LEU A 138 -11.53 1.31 -34.42
CA LEU A 138 -12.42 0.20 -34.78
C LEU A 138 -11.69 -0.84 -35.64
N PRO A 139 -10.57 -1.43 -35.18
CA PRO A 139 -9.89 -2.48 -35.94
C PRO A 139 -10.85 -3.66 -36.17
N GLY A 140 -11.09 -3.99 -37.45
CA GLY A 140 -12.08 -5.01 -37.83
C GLY A 140 -13.53 -4.64 -37.49
N ASP A 141 -13.84 -3.34 -37.41
CA ASP A 141 -15.14 -2.77 -37.01
C ASP A 141 -15.56 -3.16 -35.56
N ILE A 142 -14.57 -3.28 -34.67
CA ILE A 142 -14.77 -3.61 -33.26
C ILE A 142 -14.36 -2.44 -32.37
N LEU A 143 -15.33 -1.84 -31.68
CA LEU A 143 -15.02 -0.91 -30.59
C LEU A 143 -14.63 -1.70 -29.35
N THR A 144 -13.43 -1.48 -28.82
CA THR A 144 -12.97 -2.14 -27.59
C THR A 144 -12.85 -1.14 -26.46
N LEU A 145 -13.66 -1.34 -25.41
CA LEU A 145 -13.62 -0.54 -24.18
C LEU A 145 -12.90 -1.31 -23.08
N LEU A 146 -11.91 -0.68 -22.45
CA LEU A 146 -11.25 -1.20 -21.27
C LEU A 146 -11.79 -0.47 -20.04
N CYS A 147 -12.55 -1.20 -19.24
CA CYS A 147 -13.20 -0.72 -18.04
C CYS A 147 -12.46 -1.23 -16.81
N GLN A 148 -12.09 -0.33 -15.91
CA GLN A 148 -11.53 -0.64 -14.61
C GLN A 148 -12.51 -0.16 -13.53
N PHE A 149 -12.93 -1.09 -12.69
CA PHE A 149 -13.84 -0.85 -11.59
C PHE A 149 -13.11 -1.01 -10.27
N THR A 150 -13.27 -0.05 -9.37
CA THR A 150 -12.66 -0.08 -8.05
C THR A 150 -13.77 0.15 -7.04
N VAL A 151 -14.22 -0.93 -6.40
CA VAL A 151 -15.25 -0.85 -5.35
C VAL A 151 -14.59 -0.18 -4.16
N LEU A 152 -15.15 0.97 -3.76
CA LEU A 152 -14.66 1.72 -2.62
C LEU A 152 -15.40 1.18 -1.41
N GLU A 153 -14.69 0.99 -0.31
CA GLU A 153 -15.38 0.80 0.97
C GLU A 153 -16.01 2.14 1.37
N PRO A 154 -17.31 2.19 1.70
CA PRO A 154 -17.87 3.36 2.34
C PRO A 154 -17.02 3.72 3.57
N PRO A 155 -16.67 5.00 3.79
CA PRO A 155 -15.87 5.41 4.94
C PRO A 155 -16.48 5.03 6.30
N ASN A 156 -17.73 4.54 6.32
CA ASN A 156 -18.46 4.10 7.51
C ASN A 156 -19.24 2.77 7.36
N SER A 157 -19.05 1.94 6.32
CA SER A 157 -19.75 0.63 6.28
C SER A 157 -18.95 -0.45 7.01
N VAL A 158 -18.89 -0.28 8.32
CA VAL A 158 -18.99 -1.44 9.20
C VAL A 158 -20.40 -1.98 8.97
N TYR A 159 -20.56 -2.88 7.99
CA TYR A 159 -21.72 -3.75 7.99
C TYR A 159 -21.78 -4.38 9.38
N ASP A 160 -22.91 -4.20 10.05
CA ASP A 160 -23.24 -4.82 11.32
C ASP A 160 -23.36 -6.34 11.06
N ARG A 161 -22.21 -7.01 10.85
CA ARG A 161 -22.08 -8.39 11.29
C ARG A 161 -22.58 -8.40 12.74
N PRO A 162 -23.25 -9.46 13.21
CA PRO A 162 -23.40 -9.62 14.65
C PRO A 162 -22.02 -9.32 15.24
N LYS A 163 -21.91 -8.30 16.09
CA LYS A 163 -20.69 -8.02 16.83
C LYS A 163 -20.49 -9.20 17.80
N PHE A 164 -20.17 -10.37 17.25
CA PHE A 164 -19.22 -11.24 17.92
C PHE A 164 -18.10 -10.30 18.27
N LYS A 165 -17.89 -10.04 19.58
CA LYS A 165 -16.76 -9.25 20.04
C LYS A 165 -15.59 -9.74 19.19
N GLN A 166 -15.06 -8.88 18.32
CA GLN A 166 -13.75 -9.17 17.77
C GLN A 166 -12.92 -9.41 19.01
N VAL A 167 -12.43 -10.65 19.15
CA VAL A 167 -11.48 -10.94 20.21
C VAL A 167 -10.31 -10.05 19.82
N GLU A 168 -10.18 -8.92 20.52
CA GLU A 168 -8.98 -8.10 20.44
C GLU A 168 -7.82 -9.09 20.57
N ARG A 169 -6.87 -9.01 19.66
CA ARG A 169 -5.68 -9.84 19.76
C ARG A 169 -4.91 -9.33 20.98
N ARG A 170 -5.21 -9.93 22.13
CA ARG A 170 -4.71 -9.52 23.44
C ARG A 170 -3.42 -10.19 23.82
N LEU A 171 -2.89 -11.12 23.01
CA LEU A 171 -1.68 -11.87 23.38
C LEU A 171 -0.55 -10.97 23.89
N GLY A 172 -0.25 -9.86 23.21
CA GLY A 172 0.76 -8.92 23.69
C GLY A 172 0.42 -8.32 25.06
N GLN A 173 -0.84 -7.92 25.29
CA GLN A 173 -1.33 -7.40 26.57
C GLN A 173 -1.33 -8.48 27.67
N ASP A 174 -1.71 -9.71 27.31
CA ASP A 174 -1.71 -10.86 28.21
C ASP A 174 -0.26 -11.24 28.62
N LEU A 175 0.71 -11.07 27.71
CA LEU A 175 2.14 -11.29 28.00
C LEU A 175 2.78 -10.11 28.75
N GLU A 176 2.23 -8.91 28.66
CA GLU A 176 2.73 -7.72 29.39
C GLU A 176 2.72 -7.94 30.91
N ILE A 177 1.79 -8.76 31.43
CA ILE A 177 1.72 -9.09 32.86
C ILE A 177 3.02 -9.69 33.40
N PHE A 178 3.77 -10.41 32.55
CA PHE A 178 5.07 -10.99 32.92
C PHE A 178 6.15 -9.94 33.17
N LEU A 179 5.96 -8.70 32.70
CA LEU A 179 6.86 -7.57 32.95
C LEU A 179 6.46 -6.74 34.18
N SER A 180 5.17 -6.70 34.54
CA SER A 180 4.63 -5.81 35.58
C SER A 180 4.38 -6.50 36.92
N GLU A 181 3.99 -7.78 36.94
CA GLU A 181 3.62 -8.50 38.16
C GLU A 181 4.64 -9.59 38.50
N GLY A 182 5.49 -9.31 39.49
CA GLY A 182 6.15 -10.34 40.31
C GLY A 182 7.14 -11.27 39.60
N SER A 183 7.47 -11.04 38.32
CA SER A 183 8.46 -11.83 37.56
C SER A 183 8.12 -13.33 37.54
N TRP A 184 6.82 -13.65 37.48
CA TRP A 184 6.35 -15.03 37.56
C TRP A 184 7.00 -15.90 36.51
N PHE A 185 7.56 -17.02 36.94
CA PHE A 185 8.21 -18.00 36.07
C PHE A 185 9.43 -17.48 35.30
N SER A 186 10.00 -16.34 35.71
CA SER A 186 11.28 -15.88 35.17
C SER A 186 12.38 -16.91 35.44
N ASP A 187 13.13 -17.22 34.39
CA ASP A 187 14.20 -18.23 34.36
C ASP A 187 15.54 -17.62 33.91
N ILE A 188 15.58 -16.29 33.82
CA ILE A 188 16.78 -15.49 33.58
C ILE A 188 16.63 -14.09 34.17
N SER A 189 17.76 -13.47 34.53
CA SER A 189 17.84 -12.11 35.02
C SER A 189 18.97 -11.34 34.35
N PHE A 190 18.76 -10.04 34.11
CA PHE A 190 19.76 -9.12 33.58
C PHE A 190 20.22 -8.16 34.67
N ASP A 191 21.54 -8.08 34.88
CA ASP A 191 22.14 -7.24 35.92
C ASP A 191 22.73 -5.96 35.33
N PHE A 192 22.23 -4.81 35.81
CA PHE A 192 22.66 -3.46 35.47
C PHE A 192 23.39 -2.83 36.66
N SER A 193 24.47 -3.46 37.11
CA SER A 193 25.27 -3.00 38.26
C SER A 193 24.47 -2.89 39.57
N GLY A 194 23.63 -3.89 39.85
CA GLY A 194 22.81 -4.00 41.05
C GLY A 194 21.31 -3.81 40.80
N GLU A 195 20.91 -3.24 39.66
CA GLU A 195 19.51 -3.28 39.21
C GLU A 195 19.27 -4.58 38.43
N ILE A 196 18.43 -5.45 39.00
CA ILE A 196 18.09 -6.76 38.41
C ILE A 196 16.77 -6.67 37.65
N ILE A 197 16.81 -7.04 36.38
CA ILE A 197 15.63 -7.11 35.49
C ILE A 197 15.38 -8.56 35.10
N PRO A 198 14.37 -9.22 35.68
CA PRO A 198 14.02 -10.61 35.35
C PRO A 198 13.25 -10.73 34.02
N ALA A 199 13.38 -11.87 33.35
CA ALA A 199 12.74 -12.16 32.06
C ALA A 199 12.58 -13.68 31.81
N HIS A 200 12.13 -14.03 30.60
CA HIS A 200 11.83 -15.41 30.19
C HIS A 200 12.63 -15.80 28.96
N ARG A 201 13.49 -16.82 29.08
CA ARG A 201 14.37 -17.30 27.99
C ARG A 201 13.57 -17.70 26.76
N SER A 202 12.45 -18.39 26.94
CA SER A 202 11.61 -18.89 25.84
C SER A 202 11.04 -17.77 24.97
N ILE A 203 10.51 -16.72 25.58
CA ILE A 203 9.94 -15.56 24.88
C ILE A 203 11.06 -14.79 24.17
N LEU A 204 12.15 -14.48 24.88
CA LEU A 204 13.28 -13.75 24.33
C LEU A 204 13.94 -14.48 23.15
N ALA A 205 14.17 -15.80 23.29
CA ALA A 205 14.76 -16.62 22.23
C ALA A 205 13.84 -16.77 21.01
N ALA A 206 12.53 -16.86 21.21
CA ALA A 206 11.58 -16.94 20.10
C ALA A 206 11.53 -15.64 19.26
N ARG A 207 11.86 -14.51 19.88
CA ARG A 207 11.70 -13.16 19.29
C ARG A 207 13.02 -12.53 18.86
N SER A 208 14.16 -13.06 19.30
CA SER A 208 15.50 -12.62 18.95
C SER A 208 16.42 -13.82 18.78
N SER A 209 16.98 -13.96 17.57
CA SER A 209 18.00 -14.96 17.28
C SER A 209 19.28 -14.74 18.11
N VAL A 210 19.58 -13.48 18.46
CA VAL A 210 20.72 -13.11 19.32
C VAL A 210 20.50 -13.66 20.73
N PHE A 211 19.32 -13.46 21.32
CA PHE A 211 18.99 -14.05 22.61
C PHE A 211 19.00 -15.59 22.56
N ALA A 212 18.43 -16.19 21.51
CA ALA A 212 18.45 -17.64 21.32
C ALA A 212 19.87 -18.22 21.26
N ALA A 213 20.80 -17.51 20.63
CA ALA A 213 22.21 -17.90 20.60
C ALA A 213 22.89 -17.69 21.97
N MET A 214 22.66 -16.54 22.61
CA MET A 214 23.24 -16.16 23.88
C MET A 214 22.90 -17.15 25.00
N PHE A 215 21.64 -17.59 25.08
CA PHE A 215 21.19 -18.46 26.18
C PHE A 215 21.74 -19.89 26.14
N LYS A 216 22.33 -20.33 25.03
CA LYS A 216 22.98 -21.65 24.96
C LYS A 216 24.18 -21.78 25.90
N TYR A 217 24.78 -20.64 26.26
CA TYR A 217 26.01 -20.59 27.03
C TYR A 217 25.91 -19.68 28.26
N SER A 218 24.75 -19.09 28.53
CA SER A 218 24.57 -18.15 29.63
C SER A 218 24.13 -18.85 30.92
N GLY A 219 24.62 -18.38 32.06
CA GLY A 219 24.02 -18.67 33.36
C GLY A 219 22.66 -17.99 33.53
N ASP A 220 22.12 -18.03 34.74
CA ASP A 220 20.81 -17.47 35.08
C ASP A 220 20.83 -15.96 35.26
N VAL A 221 22.01 -15.37 35.46
CA VAL A 221 22.22 -13.92 35.55
C VAL A 221 23.17 -13.49 34.44
N VAL A 222 22.74 -12.52 33.63
CA VAL A 222 23.50 -11.97 32.51
C VAL A 222 23.82 -10.50 32.79
N PRO A 223 25.10 -10.13 32.96
CA PRO A 223 25.46 -8.72 33.11
C PRO A 223 25.24 -7.98 31.79
N ILE A 224 24.54 -6.85 31.85
CA ILE A 224 24.38 -5.95 30.71
C ILE A 224 25.19 -4.68 30.96
N VAL A 225 26.07 -4.39 30.01
CA VAL A 225 26.93 -3.20 30.01
C VAL A 225 26.55 -2.35 28.80
N ASP A 226 26.66 -1.03 28.96
CA ASP A 226 26.45 -0.02 27.89
C ASP A 226 25.01 0.11 27.38
N ILE A 227 24.01 -0.39 28.12
CA ILE A 227 22.60 -0.14 27.82
C ILE A 227 21.95 0.44 29.07
N GLN A 228 21.22 1.55 28.91
CA GLN A 228 20.46 2.14 30.00
C GLN A 228 19.29 1.21 30.40
N PRO A 229 19.04 0.97 31.70
CA PRO A 229 17.99 0.06 32.15
C PRO A 229 16.62 0.36 31.52
N ASP A 230 16.25 1.64 31.38
CA ASP A 230 14.97 2.03 30.80
C ASP A 230 14.85 1.73 29.30
N VAL A 231 15.93 1.85 28.53
CA VAL A 231 15.97 1.46 27.12
C VAL A 231 15.82 -0.06 26.99
N PHE A 232 16.48 -0.81 27.88
CA PHE A 232 16.36 -2.27 27.91
C PHE A 232 14.93 -2.70 28.28
N LYS A 233 14.31 -2.06 29.28
CA LYS A 233 12.90 -2.31 29.63
C LYS A 233 11.97 -2.03 28.46
N ALA A 234 12.17 -0.91 27.74
CA ALA A 234 11.38 -0.60 26.55
C ALA A 234 11.55 -1.65 25.44
N MET A 235 12.77 -2.16 25.24
CA MET A 235 13.03 -3.29 24.33
C MET A 235 12.34 -4.57 24.79
N LEU A 236 12.33 -4.88 26.09
CA LEU A 236 11.58 -6.01 26.64
C LEU A 236 10.07 -5.83 26.38
N THR A 237 9.52 -4.63 26.62
CA THR A 237 8.11 -4.34 26.31
C THR A 237 7.81 -4.63 24.84
N TYR A 238 8.68 -4.24 23.91
CA TYR A 238 8.53 -4.60 22.49
C TYR A 238 8.51 -6.12 22.28
N ILE A 239 9.46 -6.84 22.87
CA ILE A 239 9.59 -8.29 22.66
C ILE A 239 8.33 -9.04 23.11
N TYR A 240 7.71 -8.62 24.22
CA TYR A 240 6.52 -9.25 24.79
C TYR A 240 5.22 -8.79 24.11
N THR A 241 5.16 -7.53 23.64
CA THR A 241 3.89 -6.88 23.30
C THR A 241 3.79 -6.33 21.86
N ASP A 242 4.87 -6.38 21.08
CA ASP A 242 5.03 -5.68 19.79
C ASP A 242 4.82 -4.15 19.89
N SER A 243 4.85 -3.60 21.10
CA SER A 243 4.56 -2.19 21.39
C SER A 243 5.66 -1.56 22.25
N VAL A 244 5.89 -0.26 22.06
CA VAL A 244 6.80 0.52 22.91
C VAL A 244 6.10 1.83 23.29
N PRO A 245 5.52 1.90 24.50
CA PRO A 245 5.02 3.16 25.02
C PRO A 245 6.15 4.19 25.02
N ARG A 246 5.88 5.40 24.53
CA ARG A 246 6.86 6.51 24.50
C ARG A 246 8.13 6.26 23.67
N ILE A 247 8.05 5.44 22.62
CA ILE A 247 9.15 5.22 21.66
C ILE A 247 9.81 6.53 21.16
N LYS A 248 9.05 7.62 21.07
CA LYS A 248 9.56 8.94 20.62
C LYS A 248 10.64 9.55 21.50
N ASP A 249 10.70 9.16 22.76
CA ASP A 249 11.62 9.72 23.77
C ASP A 249 13.02 9.10 23.65
N MET A 250 13.12 7.88 23.10
CA MET A 250 14.35 7.09 23.08
C MET A 250 14.60 6.37 21.75
N ALA A 251 13.98 6.80 20.65
CA ALA A 251 14.04 6.14 19.34
C ALA A 251 15.47 5.87 18.84
N GLY A 252 16.41 6.80 19.06
CA GLY A 252 17.82 6.60 18.68
C GLY A 252 18.49 5.46 19.45
N GLN A 253 18.35 5.45 20.78
CA GLN A 253 18.87 4.39 21.64
C GLN A 253 18.19 3.04 21.36
N LEU A 254 16.88 3.06 21.06
CA LEU A 254 16.14 1.87 20.67
C LEU A 254 16.58 1.31 19.31
N LEU A 255 16.95 2.17 18.35
CA LEU A 255 17.48 1.75 17.07
C LEU A 255 18.79 0.95 17.24
N GLU A 256 19.70 1.44 18.09
CA GLU A 256 20.98 0.79 18.38
C GLU A 256 20.80 -0.59 19.04
N VAL A 257 19.94 -0.67 20.07
CA VAL A 257 19.68 -1.97 20.72
C VAL A 257 18.88 -2.91 19.82
N ALA A 258 17.98 -2.39 18.98
CA ALA A 258 17.23 -3.22 18.03
C ALA A 258 18.17 -3.92 17.07
N GLU A 259 19.19 -3.22 16.54
CA GLU A 259 20.21 -3.86 15.71
C GLU A 259 21.03 -4.88 16.52
N ARG A 260 21.51 -4.51 17.71
CA ARG A 260 22.32 -5.39 18.58
C ARG A 260 21.63 -6.71 18.92
N PHE A 261 20.31 -6.70 19.07
CA PHE A 261 19.50 -7.88 19.41
C PHE A 261 18.73 -8.47 18.22
N GLY A 262 18.95 -7.99 17.00
CA GLY A 262 18.33 -8.53 15.78
C GLY A 262 16.80 -8.38 15.76
N LEU A 263 16.29 -7.23 16.18
CA LEU A 263 14.87 -6.90 16.29
C LEU A 263 14.43 -5.97 15.13
N ASP A 264 14.36 -6.51 13.92
CA ASP A 264 14.08 -5.72 12.71
C ASP A 264 12.75 -4.95 12.76
N GLY A 265 11.73 -5.50 13.42
CA GLY A 265 10.45 -4.80 13.59
C GLY A 265 10.57 -3.57 14.48
N LEU A 266 11.34 -3.64 15.57
CA LEU A 266 11.61 -2.47 16.43
C LEU A 266 12.46 -1.43 15.70
N LYS A 267 13.43 -1.88 14.89
CA LYS A 267 14.23 -1.01 14.01
C LYS A 267 13.30 -0.22 13.09
N ALA A 268 12.41 -0.91 12.37
CA ALA A 268 11.43 -0.29 11.47
C ALA A 268 10.47 0.69 12.17
N MET A 269 10.16 0.50 13.46
CA MET A 269 9.37 1.45 14.25
C MET A 269 10.14 2.72 14.61
N CYS A 270 11.46 2.61 14.84
CA CYS A 270 12.32 3.75 15.20
C CYS A 270 12.66 4.63 13.99
N GLU A 271 12.89 4.02 12.83
CA GLU A 271 13.29 4.70 11.59
C GLU A 271 12.45 5.95 11.22
N PRO A 272 11.11 5.89 11.13
CA PRO A 272 10.31 7.07 10.77
C PRO A 272 10.36 8.17 11.84
N ILE A 273 10.47 7.81 13.13
CA ILE A 273 10.53 8.77 14.24
C ILE A 273 11.84 9.55 14.21
N ILE A 274 12.94 8.87 13.88
CA ILE A 274 14.25 9.52 13.73
C ILE A 274 14.22 10.42 12.49
N PHE A 275 13.61 9.95 11.40
CA PHE A 275 13.46 10.74 10.18
C PHE A 275 12.64 12.03 10.39
N GLU A 276 11.60 12.02 11.23
CA GLU A 276 10.81 13.22 11.58
C GLU A 276 11.65 14.34 12.22
N LYS A 277 12.81 14.01 12.82
CA LYS A 277 13.67 14.95 13.56
C LYS A 277 14.89 15.42 12.75
N ILE A 278 15.00 15.06 11.47
CA ILE A 278 16.16 15.45 10.68
C ILE A 278 16.13 16.94 10.33
N THR A 279 17.32 17.53 10.28
CA THR A 279 17.59 18.91 9.91
C THR A 279 18.75 18.92 8.92
N PHE A 280 19.02 20.06 8.29
CA PHE A 280 20.20 20.19 7.42
C PHE A 280 21.51 19.94 8.19
N ASP A 281 21.56 20.34 9.46
CA ASP A 281 22.77 20.20 10.29
C ASP A 281 23.03 18.76 10.73
N ASN A 282 21.98 17.98 11.03
CA ASN A 282 22.14 16.63 11.59
C ASN A 282 21.99 15.49 10.55
N CYS A 283 21.48 15.75 9.34
CA CYS A 283 21.16 14.70 8.38
C CYS A 283 22.37 13.81 8.00
N ALA A 284 23.58 14.39 7.94
CA ALA A 284 24.80 13.65 7.64
C ALA A 284 25.19 12.69 8.78
N GLU A 285 25.04 13.11 10.04
CA GLU A 285 25.26 12.26 11.22
C GLU A 285 24.23 11.13 11.26
N VAL A 286 22.96 11.45 11.05
CA VAL A 286 21.89 10.45 10.99
C VAL A 286 22.13 9.43 9.87
N LEU A 287 22.67 9.86 8.72
CA LEU A 287 23.03 8.95 7.63
C LEU A 287 24.10 7.94 8.06
N VAL A 288 25.16 8.42 8.72
CA VAL A 288 26.24 7.57 9.25
C VAL A 288 25.69 6.58 10.27
N THR A 289 24.85 7.04 11.20
CA THR A 289 24.23 6.16 12.19
C THR A 289 23.34 5.11 11.52
N ALA A 290 22.53 5.51 10.54
CA ALA A 290 21.64 4.59 9.82
C ALA A 290 22.42 3.51 9.05
N ASP A 291 23.57 3.85 8.49
CA ASP A 291 24.48 2.89 7.85
C ASP A 291 25.09 1.93 8.88
N LEU A 292 25.64 2.47 9.97
CA LEU A 292 26.29 1.69 11.02
C LEU A 292 25.37 0.65 11.64
N VAL A 293 24.09 0.99 11.86
CA VAL A 293 23.11 0.11 12.50
C VAL A 293 22.21 -0.63 11.51
N GLY A 294 22.55 -0.62 10.21
CA GLY A 294 21.79 -1.36 9.19
C GLY A 294 20.32 -0.92 9.07
N ALA A 295 20.00 0.35 9.36
CA ALA A 295 18.66 0.94 9.24
C ALA A 295 18.38 1.38 7.80
N THR A 296 18.07 0.41 6.95
CA THR A 296 18.01 0.58 5.49
C THR A 296 16.97 1.59 5.00
N GLN A 297 15.79 1.67 5.62
CA GLN A 297 14.72 2.59 5.17
C GLN A 297 15.05 4.03 5.56
N LEU A 298 15.59 4.24 6.76
CA LEU A 298 16.10 5.50 7.26
C LEU A 298 17.27 5.97 6.40
N LYS A 299 18.26 5.11 6.15
CA LYS A 299 19.40 5.42 5.27
C LYS A 299 18.93 5.92 3.91
N THR A 300 18.04 5.16 3.26
CA THR A 300 17.49 5.52 1.94
C THR A 300 16.77 6.87 1.99
N SER A 301 15.93 7.08 3.00
CA SER A 301 15.13 8.31 3.15
C SER A 301 16.01 9.53 3.45
N VAL A 302 17.08 9.36 4.24
CA VAL A 302 18.05 10.41 4.53
C VAL A 302 18.89 10.75 3.30
N ILE A 303 19.29 9.77 2.48
CA ILE A 303 19.94 10.04 1.18
C ILE A 303 19.00 10.86 0.27
N GLU A 304 17.73 10.49 0.17
CA GLU A 304 16.74 11.27 -0.58
C GLU A 304 16.58 12.70 -0.04
N PHE A 305 16.62 12.88 1.28
CA PHE A 305 16.56 14.20 1.89
C PHE A 305 17.80 15.04 1.56
N ILE A 306 19.00 14.46 1.67
CA ILE A 306 20.27 15.13 1.37
C ILE A 306 20.32 15.53 -0.10
N THR A 307 19.99 14.62 -1.02
CA THR A 307 20.00 14.89 -2.46
C THR A 307 19.04 16.01 -2.86
N ARG A 308 17.83 16.06 -2.27
CA ARG A 308 16.85 17.14 -2.52
C ARG A 308 17.31 18.51 -1.98
N ASN A 309 18.09 18.52 -0.90
CA ASN A 309 18.49 19.74 -0.19
C ASN A 309 20.01 20.00 -0.29
N LEU A 310 20.68 19.41 -1.29
CA LEU A 310 22.15 19.32 -1.34
C LEU A 310 22.82 20.69 -1.21
N LYS A 311 22.27 21.73 -1.83
CA LYS A 311 22.82 23.10 -1.80
C LYS A 311 23.01 23.67 -0.41
N ASP A 312 22.16 23.28 0.54
CA ASP A 312 22.23 23.78 1.91
C ASP A 312 22.94 22.79 2.83
N VAL A 313 22.75 21.48 2.60
CA VAL A 313 23.44 20.42 3.36
C VAL A 313 24.97 20.49 3.18
N VAL A 314 25.49 20.73 1.97
CA VAL A 314 26.96 20.80 1.74
C VAL A 314 27.66 21.91 2.53
N LYS A 315 26.90 22.90 3.03
CA LYS A 315 27.44 24.01 3.83
C LYS A 315 27.61 23.64 5.30
N THR A 316 26.97 22.57 5.78
CA THR A 316 26.93 22.21 7.20
C THR A 316 28.21 21.48 7.62
N GLN A 317 28.53 21.57 8.91
CA GLN A 317 29.70 20.88 9.45
C GLN A 317 29.52 19.35 9.40
N GLY A 318 28.30 18.85 9.58
CA GLY A 318 28.00 17.43 9.48
C GLY A 318 28.36 16.84 8.11
N TYR A 319 28.05 17.55 7.02
CA TYR A 319 28.42 17.09 5.68
C TYR A 319 29.93 17.08 5.45
N ARG A 320 30.68 18.06 5.97
CA ARG A 320 32.15 18.05 5.90
C ARG A 320 32.76 16.87 6.64
N CYS A 321 32.20 16.48 7.79
CA CYS A 321 32.63 15.29 8.50
C CYS A 321 32.34 14.01 7.69
N LEU A 322 31.16 13.92 7.07
CA LEU A 322 30.79 12.82 6.18
C LEU A 322 31.78 12.70 5.00
N GLU A 323 32.14 13.82 4.39
CA GLU A 323 33.10 13.88 3.27
C GLU A 323 34.48 13.35 3.65
N GLN A 324 34.95 13.68 4.85
CA GLN A 324 36.28 13.28 5.33
C GLN A 324 36.36 11.84 5.82
N MET A 325 35.28 11.33 6.43
CA MET A 325 35.32 10.07 7.18
C MET A 325 34.55 8.92 6.52
N HIS A 326 33.63 9.20 5.59
CA HIS A 326 32.70 8.20 5.05
C HIS A 326 32.51 8.29 3.52
N ALA A 327 33.61 8.16 2.76
CA ALA A 327 33.59 8.27 1.29
C ALA A 327 32.63 7.29 0.59
N ALA A 328 32.37 6.11 1.16
CA ALA A 328 31.40 5.16 0.61
C ALA A 328 29.98 5.74 0.57
N LEU A 329 29.56 6.44 1.62
CA LEU A 329 28.25 7.08 1.71
C LEU A 329 28.10 8.24 0.71
N LEU A 330 29.18 8.96 0.39
CA LEU A 330 29.17 9.97 -0.67
C LEU A 330 28.88 9.33 -2.04
N THR A 331 29.45 8.15 -2.30
CA THR A 331 29.21 7.43 -3.54
C THR A 331 27.74 7.04 -3.67
N GLU A 332 27.12 6.57 -2.58
CA GLU A 332 25.69 6.26 -2.55
C GLU A 332 24.81 7.49 -2.78
N ILE A 333 25.16 8.64 -2.19
CA ILE A 333 24.47 9.92 -2.44
C ILE A 333 24.55 10.29 -3.91
N ILE A 334 25.72 10.19 -4.53
CA ILE A 334 25.93 10.51 -5.96
C ILE A 334 25.11 9.57 -6.85
N LEU A 335 25.07 8.27 -6.54
CA LEU A 335 24.30 7.29 -7.30
C LEU A 335 22.79 7.57 -7.25
N GLU A 336 22.27 8.02 -6.10
CA GLU A 336 20.84 8.39 -6.00
C GLU A 336 20.49 9.65 -6.82
N MET A 337 21.48 10.49 -7.15
CA MET A 337 21.29 11.65 -8.03
C MET A 337 21.19 11.27 -9.51
N GLU A 338 21.55 10.04 -9.90
CA GLU A 338 21.42 9.58 -11.27
C GLU A 338 19.93 9.49 -11.66
N PRO A 339 19.54 9.97 -12.86
CA PRO A 339 18.16 9.87 -13.31
C PRO A 339 17.78 8.38 -13.41
N LYS A 340 16.85 7.94 -12.54
CA LYS A 340 16.33 6.57 -12.53
C LYS A 340 15.84 6.19 -13.93
N THR A 341 16.67 5.49 -14.70
CA THR A 341 16.31 5.00 -16.03
C THR A 341 15.11 4.08 -15.90
N LYS A 342 14.01 4.43 -16.56
CA LYS A 342 12.81 3.58 -16.65
C LYS A 342 13.25 2.20 -17.12
N LYS A 343 13.10 1.17 -16.29
CA LYS A 343 13.39 -0.22 -16.68
C LYS A 343 12.61 -0.54 -17.98
N PRO A 344 13.25 -1.11 -19.01
CA PRO A 344 12.54 -1.63 -20.16
C PRO A 344 11.57 -2.70 -19.66
N LYS A 345 10.30 -2.61 -20.08
CA LYS A 345 9.31 -3.66 -19.85
C LYS A 345 9.89 -4.94 -20.43
N GLN A 346 10.17 -5.92 -19.59
CA GLN A 346 10.49 -7.27 -20.04
C GLN A 346 9.25 -7.81 -20.76
N GLU A 347 9.43 -8.11 -22.04
CA GLU A 347 8.48 -8.86 -22.85
C GLU A 347 8.50 -10.32 -22.35
N THR A 348 7.36 -10.78 -21.86
CA THR A 348 7.00 -12.20 -21.76
C THR A 348 5.55 -12.36 -22.14
#